data_AF-A0A7Y7J0L1-F1
#
_entry.id   AF-A0A7Y7J0L1-F1
#
_cell.length_a   1.000
_cell.length_b   1.000
_cell.length_c   1.000
_cell.angle_alpha   90.00
_cell.angle_beta   90.00
_cell.angle_gamma   90.00
#
_symmetry.space_group_name_H-M   'P 1'
#
loop_
_entity.id
_entity.type
_entity.pdbx_description
1 polymer ?
#
loop_
_entity_poly.entity_id
_entity_poly.type
_entity_poly.pdbx_seq_one_letter_code
_entity_poly.pdbx_strand_id
1 'polypeptide(L)' 'TAEQFARQCASVPLGHGTSPDEVARAALSLLCLPSVTGQMLALDGGQHLQWSPAATGHSPEE' A
#
# COMPACT_ATOMS: atom_id res chain seq x y z
N THR A 1 -7.92 16.07 -0.28
CA THR A 1 -9.37 15.85 -0.53
C THR A 1 -9.62 14.38 -0.89
N ALA A 2 -10.87 13.92 -0.91
CA ALA A 2 -11.18 12.54 -1.32
C ALA A 2 -10.71 12.23 -2.75
N GLU A 3 -10.78 13.21 -3.64
CA GLU A 3 -10.27 13.10 -5.02
C GLU A 3 -8.74 12.97 -5.05
N GLN A 4 -8.01 13.76 -4.26
CA GLN A 4 -6.55 13.61 -4.13
C GLN A 4 -6.17 12.21 -3.63
N PHE A 5 -6.88 11.70 -2.62
CA PHE A 5 -6.64 10.36 -2.09
C PHE A 5 -6.88 9.28 -3.16
N ALA A 6 -7.98 9.38 -3.92
CA ALA A 6 -8.27 8.45 -5.01
C ALA A 6 -7.17 8.48 -6.10
N ARG A 7 -6.68 9.67 -6.47
CA ARG A 7 -5.55 9.82 -7.40
C ARG A 7 -4.28 9.16 -6.87
N GLN A 8 -3.98 9.32 -5.58
CA GLN A 8 -2.83 8.68 -4.95
C GLN A 8 -2.96 7.16 -4.91
N CYS A 9 -4.13 6.62 -4.55
CA CYS A 9 -4.38 5.18 -4.60
C CYS A 9 -4.21 4.60 -6.00
N ALA A 10 -4.56 5.35 -7.05
CA ALA A 10 -4.39 4.90 -8.43
C ALA A 10 -2.93 4.93 -8.91
N SER A 11 -2.03 5.66 -8.22
CA SER A 11 -0.63 5.84 -8.64
C SER A 11 0.34 4.78 -8.08
N VAL A 12 -0.09 3.99 -7.09
CA VAL A 12 0.70 2.87 -6.56
C VAL A 12 0.76 1.72 -7.58
N PRO A 13 1.79 0.85 -7.54
CA PRO A 13 1.95 -0.24 -8.52
C PRO A 13 0.73 -1.15 -8.72
N LEU A 14 -0.05 -1.42 -7.66
CA LEU A 14 -1.27 -2.23 -7.77
C LEU A 14 -2.49 -1.44 -8.29
N GLY A 15 -2.37 -0.12 -8.48
CA GLY A 15 -3.45 0.75 -8.97
C GLY A 15 -4.59 0.96 -7.98
N HIS A 16 -4.45 0.49 -6.74
CA HIS A 16 -5.40 0.72 -5.66
C HIS A 16 -4.69 0.70 -4.30
N GLY A 17 -5.30 1.40 -3.33
CA GLY A 17 -4.91 1.32 -1.93
C GLY A 17 -5.46 0.07 -1.24
N THR A 18 -5.04 -0.14 0.01
CA THR A 18 -5.50 -1.24 0.85
C THR A 18 -6.79 -0.87 1.57
N SER A 19 -7.77 -1.76 1.56
CA SER A 19 -9.02 -1.63 2.31
C SER A 19 -8.89 -2.11 3.77
N PRO A 20 -9.76 -1.64 4.69
CA PRO A 20 -9.76 -2.13 6.08
C PRO A 20 -9.94 -3.66 6.20
N ASP A 21 -10.78 -4.26 5.35
CA ASP A 21 -10.97 -5.71 5.29
C ASP A 21 -9.70 -6.48 4.89
N GLU A 22 -8.87 -5.92 4.00
CA GLU A 22 -7.58 -6.50 3.64
C GLU A 22 -6.59 -6.44 4.80
N VAL A 23 -6.56 -5.33 5.53
CA VAL A 23 -5.74 -5.19 6.75
C VAL A 23 -6.14 -6.23 7.78
N ALA A 24 -7.44 -6.41 8.04
CA ALA A 24 -7.93 -7.40 8.98
C ALA A 24 -7.54 -8.84 8.58
N ARG A 25 -7.71 -9.19 7.30
CA ARG A 25 -7.32 -10.51 6.77
C ARG A 25 -5.82 -10.78 6.88
N ALA A 26 -4.99 -9.78 6.60
CA ALA A 26 -3.55 -9.90 6.72
C ALA A 26 -3.12 -10.08 8.19
N ALA A 27 -3.70 -9.32 9.11
CA ALA A 27 -3.45 -9.47 10.55
C ALA A 27 -3.82 -10.87 11.04
N LEU A 28 -5.01 -11.37 10.69
CA LEU A 28 -5.45 -12.72 11.03
C LEU A 28 -4.51 -13.79 10.44
N SER A 29 -4.06 -13.60 9.20
CA SER A 29 -3.13 -14.52 8.55
C SER A 29 -1.81 -14.63 9.32
N LEU A 30 -1.24 -13.51 9.76
CA LEU A 30 -0.02 -13.51 10.58
C LEU A 30 -0.25 -14.18 11.93
N LEU A 31 -1.39 -13.92 12.59
CA LEU A 31 -1.75 -14.54 13.87
C LEU A 31 -1.95 -16.06 13.77
N CYS A 32 -2.35 -16.57 12.61
CA CYS A 32 -2.52 -18.00 12.35
C CYS A 32 -1.21 -18.74 12.03
N LEU A 33 -0.08 -18.04 11.88
CA LEU A 33 1.22 -18.64 11.53
C LEU A 33 2.18 -18.60 12.73
N PRO A 34 2.17 -19.61 13.63
CA PRO A 34 2.83 -19.52 14.94
C PRO A 34 4.36 -19.41 14.89
N SER A 35 4.98 -19.79 13.77
CA SER A 35 6.43 -19.70 13.58
C SER A 35 6.87 -18.40 12.90
N VAL A 36 5.94 -17.56 12.45
CA VAL A 36 6.26 -16.27 11.82
C VAL A 36 6.49 -15.22 12.91
N THR A 37 7.68 -14.63 12.91
CA THR A 37 8.06 -13.58 13.86
C THR A 37 9.04 -12.59 13.23
N GLY A 38 9.02 -11.34 13.70
CA GLY A 38 9.91 -10.27 13.23
C GLY A 38 9.74 -9.88 11.75
N GLN A 39 8.66 -10.32 11.10
CA GLN A 39 8.38 -10.01 9.70
C GLN A 39 7.44 -8.81 9.59
N MET A 40 7.64 -8.02 8.55
CA MET A 40 6.76 -6.92 8.17
C MET A 40 6.07 -7.28 6.85
N LEU A 41 4.75 -7.10 6.81
CA LEU A 41 3.97 -7.20 5.58
C LEU A 41 3.42 -5.82 5.23
N ALA A 42 3.95 -5.20 4.19
CA ALA A 42 3.48 -3.92 3.70
C ALA A 42 2.21 -4.11 2.86
N LEU A 43 1.10 -3.55 3.33
CA LEU A 43 -0.17 -3.48 2.61
C LEU A 43 -0.35 -2.04 2.12
N ASP A 44 0.38 -1.67 1.08
CA ASP A 44 0.49 -0.27 0.63
C ASP A 44 0.35 -0.11 -0.89
N GLY A 45 -0.27 -1.08 -1.56
CA GLY A 45 -0.39 -1.04 -3.02
C GLY A 45 0.95 -1.18 -3.76
N GLY A 46 2.04 -1.51 -3.06
CA GLY A 46 3.41 -1.51 -3.58
C GLY A 46 4.09 -0.15 -3.50
N GLN A 47 3.55 0.82 -2.75
CA GLN A 47 4.13 2.16 -2.61
C GLN A 47 5.60 2.12 -2.14
N HIS A 48 5.96 1.27 -1.17
CA HIS A 48 7.35 1.12 -0.72
C HIS A 48 8.32 0.56 -1.78
N LEU A 49 7.80 -0.01 -2.86
CA LEU A 49 8.59 -0.51 -4.00
C LEU A 49 8.84 0.57 -5.06
N GLN A 50 8.24 1.76 -4.94
CA GLN A 50 8.40 2.86 -5.89
C GLN A 50 9.81 3.46 -5.80
N TRP A 51 10.77 2.80 -6.44
CA TRP A 51 12.18 3.20 -6.51
C TRP A 51 12.48 4.20 -7.62
N SER A 52 11.53 4.44 -8.53
CA SER A 52 11.65 5.43 -9.60
C SER A 52 10.55 6.48 -9.45
N PRO A 53 10.88 7.79 -9.44
CA PRO A 53 9.87 8.83 -9.53
C PRO A 53 9.08 8.60 -10.81
N ALA A 54 7.75 8.59 -10.70
CA ALA A 54 6.85 8.35 -11.81
C ALA A 54 7.37 9.06 -13.08
N ALA A 55 7.66 8.28 -14.13
CA ALA A 55 8.03 8.84 -15.41
C ALA A 55 6.93 9.82 -15.82
N THR A 56 7.31 11.10 -15.84
CA THR A 56 6.54 12.27 -16.29
C THR A 56 5.35 12.71 -15.42
N GLY A 57 5.54 13.82 -14.67
CA GLY A 57 4.51 14.85 -14.55
C GLY A 57 3.93 15.17 -13.17
N HIS A 58 4.36 14.56 -12.07
CA HIS A 58 3.79 14.86 -10.75
C HIS A 58 4.77 15.67 -9.91
N SER A 59 4.51 16.98 -9.80
CA SER A 59 5.03 17.75 -8.66
C SER A 59 4.51 17.08 -7.38
N PRO A 60 5.33 16.93 -6.33
CA PRO A 60 4.81 16.53 -5.03
C PRO A 60 3.77 17.57 -4.60
N GLU A 61 2.50 17.19 -4.53
CA GLU A 61 1.48 18.02 -3.89
C GLU A 61 1.73 17.92 -2.37
N GLU A 62 2.26 19.00 -1.78
CA GLU A 62 2.30 19.22 -0.32
C GLU A 62 0.89 19.34 0.28
#